data_AF-A0A356FE98-F1
#
_entry.id   AF-A0A356FE98-F1
#
_cell.length_a   1.000
_cell.length_b   1.000
_cell.length_c   1.000
_cell.angle_alpha   90.00
_cell.angle_beta   90.00
_cell.angle_gamma   90.00
#
_symmetry.space_group_name_H-M   'P 1'
#
loop_
_entity.id
_entity.type
_entity.pdbx_description
1 polymer ?
#
loop_
_entity_poly.entity_id
_entity_poly.type
_entity_poly.pdbx_seq_one_letter_code
_entity_poly.pdbx_strand_id
1 'polypeptide(L)'
;MIRVRKKNNTNRQSRALKRALLQILLACAIACGKPAHCEERKGGADWSAVARSVTIHRDSWGVPHVYGPTDASVVFGHLYAQAEDNFWQIEENFILATGRAAEAHGEEALPGDLLVRALEIERLSMEEYERSAPRLRVLCDAFAAGLNYFLAKNPGVKPRLLKRFEPWHVFAFCRYGLYVQFVLRREGISGRNVQGTLKELPPEHSQGSNMWAIAPSKTESGHALLFINPHQPYFGPGQF
;
A
#
# COMPACT_ATOMS: atom_id res chain seq x y z
N MET A 1 -2.88 -12.78 -79.60
CA MET A 1 -2.29 -11.64 -78.86
C MET A 1 -3.35 -11.16 -77.85
N ILE A 2 -3.22 -11.50 -76.57
CA ILE A 2 -4.25 -11.25 -75.52
C ILE A 2 -3.77 -10.10 -74.61
N ARG A 3 -4.58 -9.05 -74.47
CA ARG A 3 -4.32 -7.90 -73.57
C ARG A 3 -5.07 -8.09 -72.25
N VAL A 4 -4.37 -8.04 -71.12
CA VAL A 4 -4.94 -7.99 -69.77
C VAL A 4 -4.70 -6.60 -69.18
N ARG A 5 -5.77 -5.92 -68.73
CA ARG A 5 -5.71 -4.65 -67.96
C ARG A 5 -5.65 -4.96 -66.45
N LYS A 6 -4.60 -4.51 -65.75
CA LYS A 6 -4.58 -4.45 -64.27
C LYS A 6 -5.21 -3.13 -63.80
N LYS A 7 -6.20 -3.20 -62.90
CA LYS A 7 -6.77 -2.04 -62.18
C LYS A 7 -5.88 -1.70 -60.98
N ASN A 8 -5.37 -0.46 -60.91
CA ASN A 8 -4.68 0.09 -59.74
C ASN A 8 -5.68 0.46 -58.64
N ASN A 9 -5.90 -0.42 -57.65
CA ASN A 9 -6.82 -0.19 -56.53
C ASN A 9 -6.12 -0.01 -55.16
N THR A 10 -4.78 -0.03 -55.13
CA THR A 10 -3.98 -0.09 -53.89
C THR A 10 -3.83 1.25 -53.16
N ASN A 11 -3.92 2.38 -53.86
CA ASN A 11 -3.64 3.70 -53.26
C ASN A 11 -4.83 4.30 -52.48
N ARG A 12 -6.06 3.84 -52.75
CA ARG A 12 -7.27 4.35 -52.09
C ARG A 12 -7.52 3.66 -50.75
N GLN A 13 -7.23 2.35 -50.66
CA GLN A 13 -7.34 1.58 -49.42
C GLN A 13 -6.30 2.01 -48.37
N SER A 14 -5.06 2.33 -48.76
CA SER A 14 -4.03 2.75 -47.80
C SER A 14 -4.34 4.11 -47.15
N ARG A 15 -4.93 5.04 -47.91
CA ARG A 15 -5.38 6.35 -47.39
C ARG A 15 -6.60 6.22 -46.48
N ALA A 16 -7.51 5.31 -46.78
CA ALA A 16 -8.66 5.02 -45.92
C ALA A 16 -8.23 4.39 -44.59
N LEU A 17 -7.28 3.45 -44.62
CA LEU A 17 -6.75 2.80 -43.43
C LEU A 17 -6.00 3.78 -42.50
N LYS A 18 -5.18 4.68 -43.07
CA LYS A 18 -4.48 5.72 -42.31
C LYS A 18 -5.44 6.72 -41.66
N ARG A 19 -6.54 7.07 -42.33
CA ARG A 19 -7.59 7.94 -41.77
C ARG A 19 -8.37 7.25 -40.65
N ALA A 20 -8.68 5.97 -40.80
CA ALA A 20 -9.32 5.19 -39.75
C ALA A 20 -8.42 5.06 -38.51
N LEU A 21 -7.12 4.76 -38.68
CA LEU A 21 -6.17 4.72 -37.56
C LEU A 21 -6.05 6.06 -36.84
N LEU A 22 -5.99 7.17 -37.59
CA LEU A 22 -5.89 8.51 -37.01
C LEU A 22 -7.16 8.89 -36.21
N GLN A 23 -8.35 8.50 -36.67
CA GLN A 23 -9.58 8.74 -35.94
C GLN A 23 -9.72 7.85 -34.70
N ILE A 24 -9.23 6.61 -34.73
CA ILE A 24 -9.16 5.74 -33.55
C ILE A 24 -8.19 6.30 -32.50
N LEU A 25 -7.01 6.77 -32.92
CA LEU A 25 -6.04 7.40 -32.02
C LEU A 25 -6.57 8.69 -31.39
N LEU A 26 -7.31 9.50 -32.15
CA LEU A 26 -7.94 10.72 -31.65
C LEU A 26 -9.10 10.42 -30.68
N ALA A 27 -9.87 9.35 -30.93
CA ALA A 27 -10.92 8.89 -30.02
C ALA A 27 -10.35 8.34 -28.69
N CYS A 28 -9.22 7.62 -28.73
CA CYS A 28 -8.51 7.18 -27.53
C CYS A 28 -7.92 8.34 -26.71
N ALA A 29 -7.42 9.39 -27.37
CA ALA A 29 -6.93 10.58 -26.69
C ALA A 29 -8.04 11.35 -25.96
N ILE A 30 -9.27 11.36 -26.50
CA ILE A 30 -10.43 12.01 -25.87
C ILE A 30 -11.02 11.14 -24.74
N ALA A 31 -10.96 9.81 -24.86
CA ALA A 31 -11.40 8.88 -23.81
C ALA A 31 -10.45 8.84 -22.60
N CYS A 32 -9.14 9.07 -22.80
CA CYS A 32 -8.15 9.23 -21.71
C CYS A 32 -8.10 10.65 -21.12
N GLY A 33 -8.86 11.59 -21.67
CA GLY A 33 -8.79 13.02 -21.32
C GLY A 33 -9.76 13.48 -20.22
N LYS A 34 -10.53 12.58 -19.60
CA LYS A 34 -11.20 12.93 -18.34
C LYS A 34 -10.16 12.80 -17.23
N PRO A 35 -9.61 13.91 -16.68
CA PRO A 35 -8.93 13.80 -15.40
C PRO A 35 -9.93 13.11 -14.48
N ALA A 36 -9.51 12.02 -13.83
CA ALA A 36 -10.16 11.60 -12.61
C ALA A 36 -10.19 12.88 -11.77
N HIS A 37 -11.40 13.41 -11.57
CA HIS A 37 -11.63 14.58 -10.74
C HIS A 37 -11.34 14.10 -9.32
N CYS A 38 -10.06 14.01 -8.98
CA CYS A 38 -9.58 14.03 -7.63
C CYS A 38 -9.90 15.44 -7.15
N GLU A 39 -11.16 15.66 -6.76
CA GLU A 39 -11.41 16.70 -5.78
C GLU A 39 -10.47 16.39 -4.64
N GLU A 40 -9.46 17.25 -4.45
CA GLU A 40 -8.85 17.41 -3.15
C GLU A 40 -10.01 17.45 -2.17
N ARG A 41 -10.23 16.38 -1.39
CA ARG A 41 -11.14 16.44 -0.25
C ARG A 41 -10.55 17.52 0.65
N LYS A 42 -11.00 18.76 0.47
CA LYS A 42 -10.82 19.90 1.38
C LYS A 42 -11.70 19.69 2.62
N GLY A 43 -11.68 18.48 3.17
CA GLY A 43 -12.03 18.20 4.55
C GLY A 43 -10.72 18.17 5.30
N GLY A 44 -10.10 19.34 5.51
CA GLY A 44 -9.06 19.46 6.52
C GLY A 44 -9.73 19.22 7.86
N ALA A 45 -9.84 17.97 8.28
CA ALA A 45 -10.12 17.66 9.68
C ALA A 45 -9.14 18.52 10.50
N ASP A 46 -9.63 19.26 11.50
CA ASP A 46 -8.75 20.03 12.37
C ASP A 46 -7.89 19.05 13.18
N TRP A 47 -6.79 18.60 12.55
CA TRP A 47 -5.83 17.70 13.15
C TRP A 47 -5.26 18.30 14.43
N SER A 48 -5.27 19.63 14.57
CA SER A 48 -4.82 20.31 15.76
C SER A 48 -5.75 20.07 16.95
N ALA A 49 -7.06 19.99 16.74
CA ALA A 49 -8.00 19.64 17.82
C ALA A 49 -7.80 18.20 18.31
N VAL A 50 -7.64 17.25 17.38
CA VAL A 50 -7.37 15.84 17.75
C VAL A 50 -6.02 15.73 18.45
N ALA A 51 -4.97 16.37 17.92
CA ALA A 51 -3.64 16.36 18.52
C ALA A 51 -3.62 16.95 19.94
N ARG A 52 -4.37 18.03 20.21
CA ARG A 52 -4.52 18.58 21.57
C ARG A 52 -5.20 17.61 22.55
N SER A 53 -5.97 16.65 22.06
CA SER A 53 -6.65 15.63 22.87
C SER A 53 -5.80 14.38 23.15
N VAL A 54 -4.61 14.29 22.55
CA VAL A 54 -3.73 13.12 22.61
C VAL A 54 -2.49 13.45 23.42
N THR A 55 -2.11 12.55 24.32
CA THR A 55 -0.87 12.63 25.08
C THR A 55 -0.01 11.42 24.78
N ILE A 56 1.27 11.65 24.45
CA ILE A 56 2.25 10.59 24.19
C ILE A 56 3.35 10.72 25.23
N HIS A 57 3.50 9.72 26.10
CA HIS A 57 4.62 9.61 27.02
C HIS A 57 5.61 8.60 26.46
N ARG A 58 6.88 8.98 26.30
CA ARG A 58 7.93 8.03 25.95
C ARG A 58 8.70 7.62 27.20
N ASP A 59 8.93 6.33 27.35
CA ASP A 59 9.75 5.79 28.43
C ASP A 59 11.26 5.96 28.15
N SER A 60 12.12 5.40 29.02
CA SER A 60 13.57 5.47 28.88
C SER A 60 14.13 4.75 27.64
N TRP A 61 13.33 3.90 27.00
CA TRP A 61 13.68 3.15 25.78
C TRP A 61 13.04 3.77 24.53
N GLY A 62 12.31 4.87 24.68
CA GLY A 62 11.61 5.55 23.60
C GLY A 62 10.24 4.94 23.29
N VAL A 63 9.76 3.95 24.06
CA VAL A 63 8.48 3.28 23.79
C VAL A 63 7.33 4.28 24.02
N PRO A 64 6.46 4.52 23.01
CA PRO A 64 5.37 5.48 23.13
C PRO A 64 4.15 4.88 23.85
N HIS A 65 3.78 5.47 24.97
CA HIS A 65 2.51 5.25 25.67
C HIS A 65 1.51 6.33 25.24
N VAL A 66 0.54 5.95 24.41
CA VAL A 66 -0.42 6.87 23.78
C VAL A 66 -1.75 6.86 24.52
N TYR A 67 -2.21 8.04 24.93
CA TYR A 67 -3.48 8.25 25.63
C TYR A 67 -4.36 9.22 24.84
N GLY A 68 -5.65 8.91 24.74
CA GLY A 68 -6.64 9.77 24.10
C GLY A 68 -8.07 9.40 24.52
N PRO A 69 -9.05 10.30 24.36
CA PRO A 69 -10.42 10.09 24.82
C PRO A 69 -11.24 9.10 23.98
N THR A 70 -10.73 8.69 22.82
CA THR A 70 -11.41 7.76 21.90
C THR A 70 -10.39 6.83 21.22
N ASP A 71 -10.86 5.67 20.73
CA ASP A 71 -10.05 4.76 19.89
C ASP A 71 -9.40 5.53 18.72
N ALA A 72 -10.13 6.45 18.09
CA ALA A 72 -9.64 7.26 16.97
C ALA A 72 -8.50 8.20 17.40
N SER A 73 -8.63 8.87 18.56
CA SER A 73 -7.57 9.71 19.11
C SER A 73 -6.30 8.90 19.41
N VAL A 74 -6.46 7.68 19.95
CA VAL A 74 -5.32 6.78 20.22
C VAL A 74 -4.66 6.31 18.92
N VAL A 75 -5.43 5.91 17.91
CA VAL A 75 -4.91 5.55 16.58
C VAL A 75 -4.13 6.72 15.97
N PHE A 76 -4.69 7.94 16.01
CA PHE A 76 -4.00 9.14 15.53
C PHE A 76 -2.63 9.31 16.21
N GLY A 77 -2.58 9.24 17.54
CA GLY A 77 -1.34 9.37 18.30
C GLY A 77 -0.35 8.24 18.05
N HIS A 78 -0.84 7.02 17.89
CA HIS A 78 -0.03 5.84 17.59
C HIS A 78 0.68 5.98 16.24
N LEU A 79 -0.03 6.41 15.19
CA LEU A 79 0.58 6.60 13.87
C LEU A 79 1.52 7.80 13.83
N TYR A 80 1.20 8.87 14.57
CA TYR A 80 2.13 9.99 14.73
C TYR A 80 3.45 9.52 15.39
N ALA A 81 3.38 8.77 16.49
CA ALA A 81 4.57 8.24 17.17
C ALA A 81 5.40 7.29 16.28
N GLN A 82 4.73 6.38 15.57
CA GLN A 82 5.42 5.51 14.61
C GLN A 82 6.14 6.31 13.52
N ALA A 83 5.53 7.39 13.02
CA ALA A 83 6.13 8.23 12.00
C ALA A 83 7.35 9.02 12.52
N GLU A 84 7.31 9.49 13.78
CA GLU A 84 8.49 10.08 14.42
C GLU A 84 9.67 9.11 14.44
N ASP A 85 9.40 7.83 14.67
CA ASP A 85 10.45 6.82 14.82
C ASP A 85 10.98 6.35 13.46
N ASN A 86 10.10 6.04 12.49
CA ASN A 86 10.49 5.35 11.25
C ASN A 86 9.65 5.74 10.01
N PHE A 87 9.39 7.03 9.80
CA PHE A 87 8.57 7.51 8.66
C PHE A 87 8.95 6.89 7.30
N TRP A 88 10.24 6.77 6.98
CA TRP A 88 10.70 6.28 5.68
C TRP A 88 10.25 4.83 5.39
N GLN A 89 10.16 3.98 6.43
CA GLN A 89 9.65 2.60 6.32
C GLN A 89 8.14 2.58 6.16
N ILE A 90 7.44 3.44 6.90
CA ILE A 90 5.99 3.61 6.74
C ILE A 90 5.69 4.01 5.29
N GLU A 91 6.38 5.02 4.77
CA GLU A 91 6.23 5.44 3.39
C GLU A 91 6.53 4.29 2.41
N GLU A 92 7.64 3.55 2.60
CA GLU A 92 7.99 2.41 1.75
C GLU A 92 6.87 1.38 1.67
N ASN A 93 6.28 1.02 2.81
CA ASN A 93 5.21 0.04 2.88
C ASN A 93 4.02 0.42 1.99
N PHE A 94 3.65 1.70 1.96
CA PHE A 94 2.52 2.18 1.16
C PHE A 94 2.88 2.43 -0.31
N ILE A 95 4.13 2.80 -0.62
CA ILE A 95 4.64 2.83 -2.01
C ILE A 95 4.56 1.43 -2.63
N LEU A 96 5.04 0.42 -1.92
CA LEU A 96 4.99 -0.98 -2.36
C LEU A 96 3.54 -1.45 -2.50
N ALA A 97 2.71 -1.18 -1.49
CA ALA A 97 1.31 -1.65 -1.47
C ALA A 97 0.43 -1.01 -2.55
N THR A 98 0.80 0.17 -3.06
CA THR A 98 0.08 0.85 -4.14
C THR A 98 0.66 0.57 -5.53
N GLY A 99 1.75 -0.21 -5.63
CA GLY A 99 2.37 -0.56 -6.91
C GLY A 99 2.94 0.66 -7.61
N ARG A 100 3.67 1.48 -6.84
CA ARG A 100 4.33 2.73 -7.27
C ARG A 100 5.83 2.74 -6.95
N ALA A 101 6.41 1.57 -6.69
CA ALA A 101 7.81 1.44 -6.30
C ALA A 101 8.77 1.91 -7.40
N ALA A 102 8.42 1.72 -8.67
CA ALA A 102 9.24 2.18 -9.80
C ALA A 102 9.36 3.70 -9.88
N GLU A 103 8.40 4.45 -9.32
CA GLU A 103 8.49 5.92 -9.24
C GLU A 103 9.57 6.37 -8.23
N ALA A 104 9.84 5.58 -7.20
CA ALA A 104 10.83 5.88 -6.16
C ALA A 104 12.19 5.21 -6.40
N HIS A 105 12.20 4.02 -7.00
CA HIS A 105 13.37 3.14 -7.10
C HIS A 105 13.79 2.82 -8.54
N GLY A 106 13.06 3.30 -9.54
CA GLY A 106 13.37 3.10 -10.96
C GLY A 106 12.87 1.77 -11.53
N GLU A 107 13.29 1.48 -12.76
CA GLU A 107 12.74 0.41 -13.61
C GLU A 107 12.84 -1.00 -12.98
N GLU A 108 13.82 -1.26 -12.12
CA GLU A 108 14.01 -2.55 -11.48
C GLU A 108 12.85 -3.00 -10.57
N ALA A 109 12.05 -2.05 -10.10
CA ALA A 109 10.88 -2.28 -9.26
C ALA A 109 9.58 -2.47 -10.08
N LEU A 110 9.60 -2.17 -11.38
CA LEU A 110 8.45 -2.29 -12.28
C LEU A 110 7.77 -3.67 -12.24
N PRO A 111 8.50 -4.80 -12.19
CA PRO A 111 7.86 -6.11 -12.09
C PRO A 111 6.96 -6.24 -10.85
N GLY A 112 7.40 -5.71 -9.70
CA GLY A 112 6.61 -5.71 -8.47
C GLY A 112 5.35 -4.85 -8.59
N ASP A 113 5.48 -3.67 -9.18
CA ASP A 113 4.34 -2.78 -9.43
C ASP A 113 3.29 -3.42 -10.35
N LEU A 114 3.74 -4.10 -11.41
CA LEU A 114 2.84 -4.82 -12.32
C LEU A 114 2.05 -5.91 -11.58
N LEU A 115 2.70 -6.65 -10.67
CA LEU A 115 2.01 -7.66 -9.86
C LEU A 115 0.96 -7.04 -8.93
N VAL A 116 1.32 -5.98 -8.20
CA VAL A 116 0.41 -5.28 -7.28
C VAL A 116 -0.79 -4.71 -8.03
N ARG A 117 -0.56 -4.15 -9.22
CA ARG A 117 -1.62 -3.62 -10.10
C ARG A 117 -2.48 -4.73 -10.69
N ALA A 118 -1.91 -5.87 -11.07
CA ALA A 118 -2.66 -7.03 -11.56
C ALA A 118 -3.59 -7.61 -10.50
N LEU A 119 -3.25 -7.49 -9.22
CA LEU A 119 -4.09 -7.86 -8.09
C LEU A 119 -5.15 -6.80 -7.73
N GLU A 120 -5.21 -5.70 -8.47
CA GLU A 120 -6.16 -4.59 -8.26
C GLU A 120 -6.20 -4.06 -6.83
N ILE A 121 -5.06 -4.11 -6.11
CA ILE A 121 -4.99 -3.81 -4.67
C ILE A 121 -5.55 -2.42 -4.39
N GLU A 122 -5.20 -1.42 -5.19
CA GLU A 122 -5.65 -0.03 -4.99
C GLU A 122 -7.18 0.12 -5.12
N ARG A 123 -7.74 -0.30 -6.26
CA ARG A 123 -9.19 -0.23 -6.54
C ARG A 123 -9.99 -0.95 -5.47
N LEU A 124 -9.60 -2.18 -5.15
CA LEU A 124 -10.30 -3.01 -4.16
C LEU A 124 -10.16 -2.47 -2.73
N SER A 125 -9.09 -1.73 -2.42
CA SER A 125 -8.90 -1.10 -1.11
C SER A 125 -9.78 0.13 -0.93
N MET A 126 -9.92 0.95 -1.97
CA MET A 126 -10.85 2.08 -1.96
C MET A 126 -12.30 1.60 -1.80
N GLU A 127 -12.71 0.59 -2.57
CA GLU A 127 -14.05 0.01 -2.46
C GLU A 127 -14.31 -0.60 -1.08
N GLU A 128 -13.32 -1.26 -0.50
CA GLU A 128 -13.44 -1.83 0.84
C GLU A 128 -13.61 -0.76 1.91
N TYR A 129 -12.84 0.32 1.84
CA TYR A 129 -13.02 1.46 2.73
C TYR A 129 -14.43 2.06 2.62
N GLU A 130 -14.95 2.26 1.41
CA GLU A 130 -16.29 2.85 1.23
C GLU A 130 -17.41 1.93 1.74
N ARG A 131 -17.26 0.60 1.63
CA ARG A 131 -18.22 -0.38 2.16
C ARG A 131 -18.03 -0.71 3.65
N SER A 132 -16.93 -0.27 4.26
CA SER A 132 -16.60 -0.59 5.64
C SER A 132 -17.59 0.00 6.63
N ALA A 133 -17.78 -0.70 7.76
CA ALA A 133 -18.62 -0.21 8.85
C ALA A 133 -18.17 1.20 9.31
N PRO A 134 -19.09 2.10 9.70
CA PRO A 134 -18.75 3.47 10.09
C PRO A 134 -17.66 3.56 11.16
N ARG A 135 -17.70 2.65 12.15
CA ARG A 135 -16.67 2.59 13.20
C ARG A 135 -15.27 2.32 12.64
N LEU A 136 -15.14 1.40 11.67
CA LEU A 136 -13.84 1.09 11.06
C LEU A 136 -13.33 2.27 10.24
N ARG A 137 -14.21 2.92 9.44
CA ARG A 137 -13.85 4.11 8.66
C ARG A 137 -13.28 5.23 9.53
N VAL A 138 -13.85 5.47 10.72
CA VAL A 138 -13.33 6.44 11.68
C VAL A 138 -11.88 6.13 12.10
N LEU A 139 -11.53 4.85 12.27
CA LEU A 139 -10.16 4.44 12.60
C LEU A 139 -9.21 4.60 11.40
N CYS A 140 -9.67 4.27 10.18
CA CYS A 140 -8.92 4.50 8.95
C CYS A 140 -8.64 6.00 8.72
N ASP A 141 -9.64 6.84 8.99
CA ASP A 141 -9.51 8.30 8.88
C ASP A 141 -8.51 8.83 9.91
N ALA A 142 -8.55 8.32 11.14
CA ALA A 142 -7.59 8.66 12.19
C ALA A 142 -6.15 8.22 11.85
N PHE A 143 -6.00 7.03 11.28
CA PHE A 143 -4.71 6.52 10.77
C PHE A 143 -4.10 7.50 9.76
N ALA A 144 -4.87 7.91 8.75
CA ALA A 144 -4.41 8.84 7.73
C ALA A 144 -4.13 10.23 8.33
N ALA A 145 -4.99 10.69 9.24
CA ALA A 145 -4.83 11.97 9.92
C ALA A 145 -3.54 12.04 10.76
N GLY A 146 -3.17 10.96 11.48
CA GLY A 146 -1.95 10.93 12.29
C GLY A 146 -0.68 11.09 11.45
N LEU A 147 -0.57 10.33 10.35
CA LEU A 147 0.55 10.42 9.41
C LEU A 147 0.61 11.77 8.70
N ASN A 148 -0.54 12.30 8.26
CA ASN A 148 -0.60 13.59 7.59
C ASN A 148 -0.28 14.74 8.55
N TYR A 149 -0.69 14.65 9.82
CA TYR A 149 -0.32 15.63 10.84
C TYR A 149 1.18 15.60 11.12
N PHE A 150 1.79 14.41 11.19
CA PHE A 150 3.25 14.26 11.29
C PHE A 150 3.96 15.00 10.15
N LEU A 151 3.56 14.77 8.90
CA LEU A 151 4.14 15.46 7.74
C LEU A 151 3.98 16.99 7.82
N ALA A 152 2.80 17.47 8.25
CA ALA A 152 2.55 18.90 8.39
C ALA A 152 3.40 19.55 9.50
N LYS A 153 3.69 18.82 10.59
CA LYS A 153 4.51 19.31 11.70
C LYS A 153 6.01 19.20 11.47
N ASN A 154 6.44 18.32 10.56
CA ASN A 154 7.84 18.02 10.32
C ASN A 154 8.24 18.35 8.88
N PRO A 155 8.28 19.63 8.46
CA PRO A 155 8.59 20.02 7.08
C PRO A 155 10.02 19.66 6.64
N GLY A 156 10.90 19.32 7.58
CA GLY A 156 12.24 18.79 7.29
C GLY A 156 12.23 17.34 6.79
N VAL A 157 11.16 16.57 7.06
CA VAL A 157 10.97 15.25 6.50
C VAL A 157 10.63 15.40 5.02
N LYS A 158 11.36 14.67 4.17
CA LYS A 158 11.18 14.69 2.72
C LYS A 158 10.64 13.34 2.26
N PRO A 159 9.30 13.21 2.07
CA PRO A 159 8.72 12.02 1.46
C PRO A 159 9.34 11.78 0.09
N ARG A 160 9.63 10.52 -0.23
CA ARG A 160 10.09 10.11 -1.55
C ARG A 160 8.99 10.22 -2.59
N LEU A 161 7.75 9.90 -2.21
CA LEU A 161 6.61 9.89 -3.11
C LEU A 161 5.32 10.35 -2.45
N LEU A 162 5.00 9.85 -1.25
CA LEU A 162 3.68 10.01 -0.65
C LEU A 162 3.63 11.30 0.18
N LYS A 163 3.10 12.36 -0.44
CA LYS A 163 2.88 13.65 0.25
C LYS A 163 1.63 13.66 1.14
N ARG A 164 0.77 12.65 0.99
CA ARG A 164 -0.46 12.50 1.74
C ARG A 164 -0.81 11.02 1.84
N PHE A 165 -1.25 10.62 3.03
CA PHE A 165 -1.82 9.31 3.30
C PHE A 165 -3.34 9.39 3.23
N GLU A 166 -3.94 8.40 2.58
CA GLU A 166 -5.39 8.29 2.44
C GLU A 166 -5.93 7.19 3.37
N PRO A 167 -7.17 7.30 3.88
CA PRO A 167 -7.73 6.32 4.81
C PRO A 167 -7.71 4.88 4.29
N TRP A 168 -7.91 4.68 2.98
CA TRP A 168 -7.94 3.35 2.37
C TRP A 168 -6.55 2.70 2.26
N HIS A 169 -5.46 3.44 2.46
CA HIS A 169 -4.09 2.89 2.42
C HIS A 169 -3.91 1.70 3.36
N VAL A 170 -4.59 1.69 4.52
CA VAL A 170 -4.54 0.55 5.46
C VAL A 170 -4.99 -0.76 4.81
N PHE A 171 -6.03 -0.74 3.98
CA PHE A 171 -6.49 -1.92 3.26
C PHE A 171 -5.49 -2.33 2.17
N ALA A 172 -4.85 -1.37 1.52
CA ALA A 172 -3.82 -1.66 0.52
C ALA A 172 -2.64 -2.38 1.17
N PHE A 173 -2.18 -1.90 2.32
CA PHE A 173 -1.11 -2.55 3.09
C PHE A 173 -1.51 -3.97 3.53
N CYS A 174 -2.72 -4.15 4.07
CA CYS A 174 -3.21 -5.48 4.44
C CYS A 174 -3.28 -6.45 3.24
N ARG A 175 -3.82 -6.02 2.10
CA ARG A 175 -3.92 -6.85 0.89
C ARG A 175 -2.55 -7.17 0.31
N TYR A 176 -1.64 -6.19 0.29
CA TYR A 176 -0.26 -6.40 -0.13
C TYR A 176 0.44 -7.43 0.76
N GLY A 177 0.34 -7.28 2.08
CA GLY A 177 0.87 -8.24 3.04
C GLY A 177 0.31 -9.65 2.82
N LEU A 178 -1.01 -9.79 2.76
CA LEU A 178 -1.65 -11.09 2.57
C LEU A 178 -1.29 -11.73 1.22
N TYR A 179 -1.57 -11.04 0.11
CA TYR A 179 -1.43 -11.64 -1.21
C TYR A 179 0.02 -11.73 -1.67
N VAL A 180 0.79 -10.66 -1.52
CA VAL A 180 2.15 -10.61 -2.06
C VAL A 180 3.14 -11.26 -1.10
N GLN A 181 3.12 -10.89 0.19
CA GLN A 181 4.12 -11.35 1.14
C GLN A 181 3.84 -12.76 1.68
N PHE A 182 2.59 -13.08 2.03
CA PHE A 182 2.26 -14.35 2.66
C PHE A 182 1.81 -15.46 1.71
N VAL A 183 1.13 -15.14 0.61
CA VAL A 183 0.66 -16.13 -0.37
C VAL A 183 1.66 -16.29 -1.52
N LEU A 184 1.81 -15.29 -2.38
CA LEU A 184 2.56 -15.44 -3.63
C LEU A 184 4.05 -15.68 -3.42
N ARG A 185 4.69 -14.90 -2.53
CA ARG A 185 6.13 -15.06 -2.24
C ARG A 185 6.45 -16.44 -1.67
N ARG A 186 5.55 -17.02 -0.86
CA ARG A 186 5.71 -18.37 -0.30
C ARG A 186 5.63 -19.45 -1.39
N GLU A 187 4.83 -19.22 -2.42
CA GLU A 187 4.74 -20.07 -3.62
C GLU A 187 5.84 -19.76 -4.66
N GLY A 188 6.81 -18.90 -4.33
CA GLY A 188 7.88 -18.48 -5.25
C GLY A 188 7.42 -17.59 -6.41
N ILE A 189 6.19 -17.06 -6.35
CA ILE A 189 5.65 -16.14 -7.34
C ILE A 189 6.01 -14.70 -6.95
N SER A 190 6.65 -14.01 -7.88
CA SER A 190 7.05 -12.62 -7.78
C SER A 190 6.72 -11.87 -9.07
N GLY A 191 6.82 -10.53 -9.03
CA GLY A 191 6.65 -9.71 -10.21
C GLY A 191 7.54 -10.09 -11.41
N ARG A 192 8.72 -10.68 -11.16
CA ARG A 192 9.68 -11.08 -12.20
C ARG A 192 9.39 -12.44 -12.83
N ASN A 193 8.53 -13.27 -12.23
CA ASN A 193 8.27 -14.64 -12.67
C ASN A 193 6.78 -15.03 -12.60
N VAL A 194 5.89 -14.08 -12.90
CA VAL A 194 4.42 -14.29 -12.94
C VAL A 194 4.01 -15.44 -13.86
N GLN A 195 4.80 -15.75 -14.91
CA GLN A 195 4.57 -16.88 -15.82
C GLN A 195 4.89 -18.28 -15.23
N GLY A 196 5.35 -18.40 -13.99
CA GLY A 196 5.59 -19.69 -13.35
C GLY A 196 6.82 -20.40 -13.91
N THR A 197 7.97 -20.13 -13.31
CA THR A 197 8.99 -21.19 -13.17
C THR A 197 9.07 -21.47 -11.68
N LEU A 198 8.58 -22.64 -11.28
CA LEU A 198 8.92 -23.26 -10.00
C LEU A 198 10.42 -23.59 -10.04
N LYS A 199 11.27 -22.56 -9.99
CA LYS A 199 12.67 -22.76 -9.61
C LYS A 199 12.63 -23.05 -8.12
N GLU A 200 13.24 -24.18 -7.74
CA GLU A 200 13.45 -24.55 -6.35
C GLU A 200 13.85 -23.30 -5.56
N LEU A 201 13.01 -22.97 -4.58
CA LEU A 201 13.24 -21.86 -3.69
C LEU A 201 14.62 -22.08 -3.04
N PRO A 202 15.48 -21.04 -2.94
CA PRO A 202 16.66 -21.15 -2.10
C PRO A 202 16.24 -21.60 -0.69
N PRO A 203 17.07 -22.40 0.00
CA PRO A 203 16.68 -23.07 1.23
C PRO A 203 16.12 -22.06 2.24
N GLU A 204 15.01 -22.45 2.87
CA GLU A 204 14.32 -21.69 3.92
C GLU A 204 15.33 -20.97 4.83
N HIS A 205 15.30 -19.65 4.83
CA HIS A 205 15.64 -18.96 6.07
C HIS A 205 14.60 -19.43 7.09
N SER A 206 15.06 -20.04 8.18
CA SER A 206 14.23 -20.54 9.29
C SER A 206 13.19 -19.48 9.68
N GLN A 207 12.00 -19.57 9.09
CA GLN A 207 10.85 -18.77 9.45
C GLN A 207 10.11 -19.59 10.49
N GLY A 208 10.31 -19.22 11.73
CA GLY A 208 9.68 -19.84 12.88
C GLY A 208 9.08 -18.78 13.78
N SER A 209 8.29 -19.21 14.73
CA SER A 209 7.87 -18.39 15.85
C SER A 209 7.57 -19.32 17.01
N ASN A 210 7.89 -18.87 18.22
CA ASN A 210 7.50 -19.56 19.44
C ASN A 210 6.36 -18.81 20.12
N MET A 211 5.44 -19.57 20.71
CA MET A 211 4.39 -19.02 21.56
C MET A 211 4.00 -20.05 22.61
N TRP A 212 3.92 -19.65 23.87
CA TRP A 212 3.39 -20.49 24.95
C TRP A 212 2.22 -19.79 25.62
N ALA A 213 1.16 -20.54 25.90
CA ALA A 213 0.06 -20.14 26.77
C ALA A 213 -0.03 -21.16 27.91
N ILE A 214 0.18 -20.71 29.14
CA ILE A 214 0.19 -21.57 30.33
C ILE A 214 -1.04 -21.23 31.17
N ALA A 215 -1.89 -22.23 31.41
CA ALA A 215 -3.09 -22.08 32.21
C ALA A 215 -2.75 -21.79 33.68
N PRO A 216 -3.62 -21.06 34.42
CA PRO A 216 -3.48 -20.82 35.85
C PRO A 216 -3.15 -22.06 36.70
N SER A 217 -3.76 -23.21 36.39
CA SER A 217 -3.54 -24.47 37.12
C SER A 217 -2.13 -25.06 36.96
N LYS A 218 -1.33 -24.50 36.05
CA LYS A 218 0.06 -24.90 35.79
C LYS A 218 1.06 -23.84 36.24
N THR A 219 0.63 -22.83 37.01
CA THR A 219 1.49 -21.76 37.52
C THR A 219 1.36 -21.67 39.04
N GLU A 220 2.47 -21.32 39.71
CA GLU A 220 2.47 -21.16 41.17
C GLU A 220 1.59 -20.00 41.63
N SER A 221 1.56 -18.91 40.85
CA SER A 221 0.78 -17.71 41.16
C SER A 221 -0.72 -17.87 40.92
N GLY A 222 -1.18 -18.93 40.24
CA GLY A 222 -2.57 -19.08 39.83
C GLY A 222 -3.01 -18.09 38.76
N HIS A 223 -2.08 -17.43 38.05
CA HIS A 223 -2.38 -16.56 36.90
C HIS A 223 -1.93 -17.21 35.59
N ALA A 224 -2.62 -16.91 34.50
CA ALA A 224 -2.21 -17.35 33.17
C ALA A 224 -0.91 -16.63 32.75
N LEU A 225 -0.05 -17.32 31.98
CA LEU A 225 1.15 -16.74 31.40
C LEU A 225 1.12 -16.85 29.88
N LEU A 226 1.57 -15.79 29.21
CA LEU A 226 1.70 -15.74 27.75
C LEU A 226 3.13 -15.35 27.38
N PHE A 227 3.76 -16.15 26.52
CA PHE A 227 5.07 -15.86 25.94
C PHE A 227 4.91 -15.69 24.44
N ILE A 228 5.35 -14.54 23.91
CA ILE A 228 5.28 -14.19 22.49
C ILE A 228 6.73 -14.00 22.00
N ASN A 229 7.18 -14.84 21.06
CA ASN A 229 8.55 -14.80 20.55
C ASN A 229 8.60 -15.06 19.04
N PRO A 230 8.25 -14.03 18.23
CA PRO A 230 8.30 -14.14 16.79
C PRO A 230 9.76 -14.07 16.29
N HIS A 231 10.08 -14.83 15.24
CA HIS A 231 11.40 -14.73 14.57
C HIS A 231 11.21 -14.04 13.22
N GLN A 232 11.14 -12.71 13.27
CA GLN A 232 11.02 -11.84 12.10
C GLN A 232 12.37 -11.24 11.70
N PRO A 233 12.51 -10.72 10.47
CA PRO A 233 13.70 -9.99 10.06
C PRO A 233 14.01 -8.82 10.99
N TYR A 234 15.30 -8.59 11.25
CA TYR A 234 15.76 -7.42 12.00
C TYR A 234 15.54 -6.09 11.26
N PHE A 235 15.45 -6.12 9.92
CA PHE A 235 15.33 -4.93 9.08
C PHE A 235 14.31 -5.16 7.96
N GLY A 236 13.64 -4.08 7.57
CA GLY A 236 12.75 -4.03 6.40
C GLY A 236 11.32 -4.48 6.72
N PRO A 237 10.54 -4.86 5.68
CA PRO A 237 9.15 -5.25 5.86
C PRO A 237 9.00 -6.43 6.84
N GLY A 238 8.17 -6.25 7.87
CA GLY A 238 7.95 -7.24 8.94
C GLY A 238 8.77 -7.02 10.21
N GLN A 239 9.61 -5.98 10.27
CA GLN A 239 10.27 -5.53 11.50
C GLN A 239 9.24 -5.04 12.53
N PHE A 240 9.48 -5.36 13.81
CA PHE A 240 8.74 -4.84 14.97
C PHE A 240 9.51 -3.73 15.69
#